data_AF-A0A1B8G7Z8-F1
#
_entry.id   AF-A0A1B8G7Z8-F1
#
_cell.length_a   1.000
_cell.length_b   1.000
_cell.length_c   1.000
_cell.angle_alpha   90.00
_cell.angle_beta   90.00
_cell.angle_gamma   90.00
#
_symmetry.space_group_name_H-M   'P 1'
#
loop_
_entity.id
_entity.type
_entity.pdbx_description
1 polymer ?
#
loop_
_entity_poly.entity_id
_entity_poly.type
_entity_poly.pdbx_seq_one_letter_code
_entity_poly.pdbx_strand_id
1 'polypeptide(L)'
;MTTEQSPQYEVVLFGATGYTGKLCAEHIHAKLPSDLRWAIAGRSHAKLEALRKELQSKDSSRALPAIEVCGLEADQLELLARKTKVIIATVGPYQDFGEPMLAACAKNGTHYLDCTGETPWILDMIKKYHETAQKTGAIIIPSCGFDSVPADISAFTVVNYIRTKLSSPTARVDYSVHEIKGGISGGTVNSAIRMFDQYSLSQLLKLLAPFSLSPRHPKRSHPQKKLSLLSQIFGLRKMPRLGWMGVNPQGLVDKCYINRSWGLAADSETETYGENFDYHAWMRVPGPVSAVIWHFTMLTAMFLFCIPPFRLLIKKVAFKQGDGPSLGFREKCSFVVRTSAIADNTKGQQVIANLTVGIDPYTFTGVCLGEAALLLSRDTSIQARLKGGVLTTSMMGKTFLESLERNGAKMEVKEVV
;
A
#
# COMPACT_ATOMS: atom_id res chain seq x y z
N MET A 1 -17.43 36.16 -2.89
CA MET A 1 -16.92 35.29 -3.97
C MET A 1 -15.41 35.41 -3.98
N THR A 2 -14.71 34.61 -3.17
CA THR A 2 -13.26 34.49 -3.25
C THR A 2 -12.95 33.65 -4.47
N THR A 3 -12.35 34.25 -5.49
CA THR A 3 -11.75 33.54 -6.63
C THR A 3 -10.86 32.44 -6.08
N GLU A 4 -11.25 31.17 -6.22
CA GLU A 4 -10.40 30.03 -5.91
C GLU A 4 -9.18 30.12 -6.81
N GLN A 5 -8.06 30.62 -6.27
CA GLN A 5 -6.78 30.54 -6.94
C GLN A 5 -6.46 29.05 -7.11
N SER A 6 -6.29 28.63 -8.37
CA SER A 6 -5.80 27.29 -8.69
C SER A 6 -4.52 27.02 -7.88
N PRO A 7 -4.39 25.86 -7.23
CA PRO A 7 -3.22 25.56 -6.39
C PRO A 7 -1.91 25.78 -7.13
N GLN A 8 -0.92 26.31 -6.42
CA GLN A 8 0.42 26.58 -6.96
C GLN A 8 1.08 25.30 -7.48
N TYR A 9 0.93 24.20 -6.73
CA TYR A 9 1.50 22.90 -7.05
C TYR A 9 0.43 21.86 -7.33
N GLU A 10 0.67 21.05 -8.36
CA GLU A 10 -0.09 19.83 -8.61
C GLU A 10 0.34 18.74 -7.61
N VAL A 11 1.65 18.62 -7.36
CA VAL A 11 2.21 17.61 -6.47
C VAL A 11 3.27 18.21 -5.56
N VAL A 12 3.21 17.93 -4.26
CA VAL A 12 4.32 18.20 -3.34
C VAL A 12 4.76 16.90 -2.68
N LEU A 13 6.06 16.63 -2.72
CA LEU A 13 6.68 15.51 -2.04
C LEU A 13 7.24 15.95 -0.68
N PHE A 14 6.49 15.69 0.38
CA PHE A 14 6.87 15.99 1.77
C PHE A 14 7.71 14.85 2.37
N GLY A 15 8.91 15.16 2.85
CA GLY A 15 9.89 14.15 3.27
C GLY A 15 10.85 13.72 2.16
N ALA A 16 11.00 14.52 1.09
CA ALA A 16 11.74 14.17 -0.13
C ALA A 16 13.19 13.70 0.09
N THR A 17 13.83 14.11 1.19
CA THR A 17 15.24 13.76 1.47
C THR A 17 15.43 12.41 2.16
N GLY A 18 14.33 11.76 2.60
CA GLY A 18 14.36 10.40 3.12
C GLY A 18 14.49 9.35 1.99
N TYR A 19 14.78 8.11 2.35
CA TYR A 19 15.07 7.05 1.37
C TYR A 19 13.98 6.88 0.30
N THR A 20 12.74 6.59 0.73
CA THR A 20 11.60 6.45 -0.19
C THR A 20 11.29 7.76 -0.92
N GLY A 21 11.45 8.90 -0.24
CA GLY A 21 11.29 10.24 -0.82
C GLY A 21 12.22 10.44 -2.02
N LYS A 22 13.51 10.12 -1.90
CA LYS A 22 14.46 10.24 -3.00
C LYS A 22 14.06 9.40 -4.21
N LEU A 23 13.62 8.16 -4.00
CA LEU A 23 13.17 7.28 -5.10
C LEU A 23 11.89 7.78 -5.77
N CYS A 24 10.96 8.32 -4.99
CA CYS A 24 9.77 8.96 -5.53
C CYS A 24 10.14 10.22 -6.33
N ALA A 25 11.05 11.06 -5.83
CA ALA A 25 11.52 12.25 -6.54
C ALA A 25 12.22 11.90 -7.87
N GLU A 26 13.03 10.83 -7.87
CA GLU A 26 13.65 10.29 -9.09
C GLU A 26 12.60 9.83 -10.09
N HIS A 27 11.58 9.09 -9.66
CA HIS A 27 10.48 8.66 -10.53
C HIS A 27 9.71 9.85 -11.10
N ILE A 28 9.32 10.82 -10.25
CA ILE A 28 8.60 12.03 -10.67
C ILE A 28 9.40 12.78 -11.74
N HIS A 29 10.67 13.05 -11.46
CA HIS A 29 11.56 13.76 -12.38
C HIS A 29 11.83 12.98 -13.66
N ALA A 30 11.93 11.65 -13.62
CA ALA A 30 12.30 10.85 -14.79
C ALA A 30 11.10 10.47 -15.68
N LYS A 31 9.91 10.26 -15.11
CA LYS A 31 8.80 9.56 -15.80
C LYS A 31 7.51 10.34 -15.92
N LEU A 32 7.19 11.22 -14.98
CA LEU A 32 5.94 11.99 -15.06
C LEU A 32 6.03 13.09 -16.14
N PRO A 33 4.94 13.76 -16.53
CA PRO A 33 4.98 14.84 -17.52
C PRO A 33 5.95 15.98 -17.15
N SER A 34 6.62 16.55 -18.16
CA SER A 34 7.59 17.65 -17.96
C SER A 34 6.93 18.98 -17.57
N ASP A 35 5.63 19.14 -17.86
CA ASP A 35 4.81 20.28 -17.49
C ASP A 35 4.25 20.20 -16.06
N LEU A 36 4.55 19.13 -15.33
CA LEU A 36 4.08 18.94 -13.95
C LEU A 36 4.63 20.04 -13.04
N ARG A 37 3.72 20.79 -12.40
CA ARG A 37 4.10 21.80 -11.41
C ARG A 37 4.27 21.12 -10.04
N TRP A 38 5.51 20.79 -9.66
CA TRP A 38 5.77 20.07 -8.42
C TRP A 38 6.90 20.66 -7.57
N ALA A 39 6.88 20.32 -6.27
CA ALA A 39 7.90 20.73 -5.32
C ALA A 39 8.39 19.56 -4.44
N ILE A 40 9.62 19.68 -3.95
CA ILE A 40 10.17 18.85 -2.88
C ILE A 40 10.14 19.64 -1.57
N ALA A 41 9.63 18.99 -0.51
CA ALA A 41 9.43 19.64 0.78
C ALA A 41 10.11 18.90 1.94
N GLY A 42 10.61 19.67 2.90
CA GLY A 42 11.21 19.17 4.13
C GLY A 42 11.93 20.24 4.95
N ARG A 43 12.46 19.85 6.11
CA ARG A 43 13.03 20.79 7.11
C ARG A 43 14.34 21.46 6.72
N SER A 44 15.13 20.84 5.85
CA SER A 44 16.51 21.29 5.56
C SER A 44 16.63 21.74 4.13
N HIS A 45 16.69 23.06 3.92
CA HIS A 45 16.91 23.66 2.60
C HIS A 45 18.16 23.08 1.92
N ALA A 46 19.27 22.96 2.65
CA ALA A 46 20.52 22.43 2.11
C ALA A 46 20.38 20.99 1.57
N LYS A 47 19.66 20.11 2.27
CA LYS A 47 19.43 18.73 1.80
C LYS A 47 18.47 18.68 0.60
N LEU A 48 17.48 19.56 0.56
CA LEU A 48 16.56 19.68 -0.58
C LEU A 48 17.31 20.16 -1.82
N GLU A 49 18.17 21.16 -1.66
CA GLU A 49 18.99 21.68 -2.76
C GLU A 49 19.99 20.65 -3.28
N ALA A 50 20.58 19.84 -2.39
CA ALA A 50 21.41 18.70 -2.80
C ALA A 50 20.63 17.69 -3.63
N LEU A 51 19.43 17.29 -3.20
CA LEU A 51 18.55 16.41 -3.98
C LEU A 51 18.17 17.03 -5.33
N ARG A 52 17.84 18.32 -5.37
CA ARG A 52 17.51 19.03 -6.62
C ARG A 52 18.68 18.99 -7.61
N LYS A 53 19.92 19.16 -7.14
CA LYS A 53 21.14 19.03 -7.96
C LYS A 53 21.38 17.61 -8.44
N GLU A 54 21.14 16.60 -7.59
CA GLU A 54 21.21 15.18 -7.97
C GLU A 54 20.23 14.90 -9.13
N LEU A 55 18.98 15.39 -9.06
CA LEU A 55 18.00 15.23 -10.14
C LEU A 55 18.45 15.93 -11.44
N GLN A 56 18.99 17.15 -11.34
CA GLN A 56 19.52 17.88 -12.50
C GLN A 56 20.62 17.11 -13.24
N SER A 57 21.50 16.45 -12.50
CA SER A 57 22.61 15.68 -13.08
C SER A 57 22.13 14.44 -13.84
N LYS A 58 20.96 13.90 -13.51
CA LYS A 58 20.39 12.70 -14.15
C LYS A 58 19.69 13.02 -15.47
N ASP A 59 19.02 14.17 -15.54
CA ASP A 59 18.36 14.64 -16.75
C ASP A 59 18.24 16.17 -16.71
N SER A 60 19.15 16.85 -17.42
CA SER A 60 19.22 18.31 -17.48
C SER A 60 18.19 18.94 -18.41
N SER A 61 17.47 18.13 -19.20
CA SER A 61 16.47 18.62 -20.15
C SER A 61 15.12 18.94 -19.49
N ARG A 62 14.94 18.50 -18.23
CA ARG A 62 13.68 18.59 -17.51
C ARG A 62 13.69 19.66 -16.43
N ALA A 63 12.55 20.32 -16.25
CA ALA A 63 12.36 21.30 -15.19
C ALA A 63 12.56 20.68 -13.81
N LEU A 64 13.30 21.39 -12.95
CA LEU A 64 13.57 20.97 -11.57
C LEU A 64 12.40 21.29 -10.64
N PRO A 65 12.20 20.52 -9.57
CA PRO A 65 11.18 20.83 -8.57
C PRO A 65 11.47 22.16 -7.89
N ALA A 66 10.40 22.86 -7.49
CA ALA A 66 10.51 23.93 -6.50
C ALA A 66 10.92 23.36 -5.12
N ILE A 67 11.42 24.24 -4.25
CA ILE A 67 11.83 23.87 -2.88
C ILE A 67 10.88 24.53 -1.89
N GLU A 68 10.32 23.71 -1.00
CA GLU A 68 9.44 24.15 0.09
C GLU A 68 10.06 23.75 1.44
N VAL A 69 10.56 24.73 2.19
CA VAL A 69 11.09 24.48 3.54
C VAL A 69 9.90 24.39 4.49
N CYS A 70 9.64 23.18 4.98
CA CYS A 70 8.47 22.89 5.81
C CYS A 70 8.82 21.84 6.86
N GLY A 71 8.54 22.15 8.12
CA GLY A 71 8.65 21.26 9.25
C GLY A 71 7.32 20.60 9.60
N LEU A 72 7.08 20.41 10.90
CA LEU A 72 5.87 19.77 11.44
C LEU A 72 4.97 20.76 12.19
N GLU A 73 5.31 22.03 12.12
CA GLU A 73 4.58 23.16 12.69
C GLU A 73 3.25 23.33 11.92
N ALA A 74 2.15 23.48 12.66
CA ALA A 74 0.81 23.41 12.11
C ALA A 74 0.53 24.47 11.02
N ASP A 75 0.99 25.69 11.23
CA ASP A 75 0.86 26.81 10.28
C ASP A 75 1.59 26.53 8.96
N GLN A 76 2.80 25.95 9.03
CA GLN A 76 3.57 25.58 7.84
C GLN A 76 2.89 24.46 7.05
N LEU A 77 2.36 23.45 7.75
CA LEU A 77 1.66 22.33 7.13
C LEU A 77 0.34 22.76 6.50
N GLU A 78 -0.44 23.61 7.16
CA GLU A 78 -1.67 24.17 6.62
C GLU A 78 -1.40 25.02 5.37
N LEU A 79 -0.37 25.86 5.42
CA LEU A 79 0.04 26.64 4.25
C LEU A 79 0.45 25.73 3.09
N LEU A 80 1.24 24.68 3.35
CA LEU A 80 1.68 23.72 2.33
C LEU A 80 0.51 22.95 1.72
N ALA A 81 -0.46 22.53 2.53
CA ALA A 81 -1.67 21.87 2.05
C ALA A 81 -2.48 22.79 1.13
N ARG A 82 -2.77 24.04 1.53
CA ARG A 82 -3.60 24.98 0.75
C ARG A 82 -3.05 25.30 -0.63
N LYS A 83 -1.73 25.32 -0.80
CA LYS A 83 -1.07 25.62 -2.09
C LYS A 83 -0.87 24.40 -2.98
N THR A 84 -1.38 23.22 -2.58
CA THR A 84 -1.10 21.94 -3.24
C THR A 84 -2.39 21.18 -3.57
N LYS A 85 -2.44 20.52 -4.74
CA LYS A 85 -3.52 19.56 -5.06
C LYS A 85 -3.31 18.20 -4.37
N VAL A 86 -2.12 17.62 -4.50
CA VAL A 86 -1.77 16.32 -3.90
C VAL A 86 -0.46 16.39 -3.11
N ILE A 87 -0.49 15.98 -1.84
CA ILE A 87 0.72 15.79 -1.02
C ILE A 87 1.07 14.31 -0.97
N ILE A 88 2.32 13.99 -1.34
CA ILE A 88 2.94 12.70 -1.08
C ILE A 88 3.75 12.83 0.21
N ALA A 89 3.34 12.17 1.28
CA ALA A 89 4.05 12.15 2.55
C ALA A 89 4.94 10.90 2.66
N THR A 90 6.23 11.12 2.93
CA THR A 90 7.24 10.07 3.15
C THR A 90 7.96 10.28 4.49
N VAL A 91 7.32 10.99 5.42
CA VAL A 91 7.85 11.32 6.75
C VAL A 91 7.38 10.27 7.75
N GLY A 92 8.18 9.21 7.88
CA GLY A 92 8.01 8.19 8.92
C GLY A 92 8.92 8.45 10.13
N PRO A 93 8.62 7.84 11.29
CA PRO A 93 7.52 6.91 11.57
C PRO A 93 6.17 7.62 11.67
N TYR A 94 5.12 7.04 11.11
CA TYR A 94 3.87 7.78 10.84
C TYR A 94 3.03 8.00 12.10
N GLN A 95 3.08 7.07 13.05
CA GLN A 95 2.51 7.26 14.39
C GLN A 95 3.03 8.50 15.10
N ASP A 96 4.31 8.85 14.90
CA ASP A 96 4.93 9.98 15.60
C ASP A 96 4.76 11.28 14.81
N PHE A 97 4.83 11.23 13.48
CA PHE A 97 4.98 12.41 12.63
C PHE A 97 3.97 12.54 11.47
N GLY A 98 3.16 11.50 11.22
CA GLY A 98 2.30 11.42 10.03
C GLY A 98 0.96 12.15 10.17
N GLU A 99 0.38 12.17 11.38
CA GLU A 99 -0.94 12.77 11.60
C GLU A 99 -1.03 14.26 11.22
N PRO A 100 -0.06 15.14 11.58
CA PRO A 100 -0.19 16.57 11.31
C PRO A 100 -0.41 16.91 9.82
N MET A 101 0.34 16.29 8.91
CA MET A 101 0.18 16.54 7.47
C MET A 101 -1.14 15.95 6.94
N LEU A 102 -1.48 14.73 7.33
CA LEU A 102 -2.75 14.10 6.95
C LEU A 102 -3.95 14.94 7.40
N ALA A 103 -3.91 15.44 8.63
CA ALA A 103 -4.94 16.31 9.19
C ALA A 103 -5.06 17.64 8.41
N ALA A 104 -3.92 18.26 8.05
CA ALA A 104 -3.89 19.46 7.24
C ALA A 104 -4.52 19.20 5.85
N CYS A 105 -4.19 18.09 5.21
CA CYS A 105 -4.79 17.70 3.94
C CYS A 105 -6.31 17.47 4.05
N ALA A 106 -6.74 16.68 5.04
CA ALA A 106 -8.15 16.37 5.28
C ALA A 106 -8.99 17.64 5.47
N LYS A 107 -8.47 18.63 6.21
CA LYS A 107 -9.19 19.89 6.50
C LYS A 107 -9.25 20.85 5.31
N ASN A 108 -8.27 20.81 4.42
CA ASN A 108 -8.14 21.76 3.32
C ASN A 108 -8.63 21.23 1.96
N GLY A 109 -9.13 20.00 1.89
CA GLY A 109 -9.54 19.38 0.62
C GLY A 109 -8.36 18.88 -0.23
N THR A 110 -7.12 19.00 0.27
CA THR A 110 -5.90 18.53 -0.40
C THR A 110 -5.84 17.02 -0.37
N HIS A 111 -5.53 16.40 -1.51
CA HIS A 111 -5.36 14.95 -1.59
C HIS A 111 -4.04 14.53 -0.92
N TYR A 112 -4.02 13.32 -0.37
CA TYR A 112 -2.89 12.82 0.41
C TYR A 112 -2.56 11.37 0.03
N LEU A 113 -1.27 11.10 -0.11
CA LEU A 113 -0.70 9.78 -0.37
C LEU A 113 0.43 9.53 0.61
N ASP A 114 0.54 8.30 1.12
CA ASP A 114 1.74 7.88 1.85
C ASP A 114 2.10 6.41 1.59
N CYS A 115 3.21 5.97 2.18
CA CYS A 115 3.67 4.59 2.10
C CYS A 115 3.81 3.95 3.49
N THR A 116 2.91 4.27 4.43
CA THR A 116 2.97 3.64 5.76
C THR A 116 2.64 2.14 5.70
N GLY A 117 3.27 1.37 6.59
CA GLY A 117 2.86 0.00 6.93
C GLY A 117 2.15 -0.11 8.29
N GLU A 118 1.90 1.02 8.96
CA GLU A 118 1.48 1.09 10.36
C GLU A 118 -0.06 1.01 10.49
N THR A 119 -0.63 -0.20 10.34
CA THR A 119 -2.10 -0.41 10.35
C THR A 119 -2.83 0.18 11.56
N PRO A 120 -2.33 0.07 12.82
CA PRO A 120 -2.97 0.72 13.96
C PRO A 120 -3.13 2.23 13.81
N TRP A 121 -2.13 2.91 13.24
CA TRP A 121 -2.19 4.34 12.98
C TRP A 121 -3.25 4.67 11.94
N ILE A 122 -3.33 3.88 10.86
CA ILE A 122 -4.38 4.04 9.84
C ILE A 122 -5.78 3.86 10.39
N LEU A 123 -5.99 2.90 11.29
CA LEU A 123 -7.26 2.75 12.00
C LEU A 123 -7.66 4.04 12.72
N ASP A 124 -6.72 4.69 13.40
CA ASP A 124 -6.97 5.94 14.10
C ASP A 124 -7.19 7.11 13.14
N MET A 125 -6.44 7.19 12.03
CA MET A 125 -6.63 8.22 11.00
C MET A 125 -7.99 8.10 10.32
N ILE A 126 -8.47 6.88 10.05
CA ILE A 126 -9.81 6.65 9.52
C ILE A 126 -10.86 7.20 10.48
N LYS A 127 -10.78 6.87 11.77
CA LYS A 127 -11.74 7.34 12.78
C LYS A 127 -11.77 8.86 12.90
N LYS A 128 -10.59 9.51 12.85
CA LYS A 128 -10.46 10.96 13.03
C LYS A 128 -10.83 11.76 11.77
N TYR A 129 -10.49 11.25 10.58
CA TYR A 129 -10.43 12.09 9.37
C TYR A 129 -11.24 11.58 8.18
N HIS A 130 -11.80 10.36 8.20
CA HIS A 130 -12.57 9.85 7.06
C HIS A 130 -13.76 10.77 6.71
N GLU A 131 -14.60 11.12 7.68
CA GLU A 131 -15.75 12.01 7.44
C GLU A 131 -15.32 13.43 7.05
N THR A 132 -14.28 13.96 7.68
CA THR A 132 -13.73 15.29 7.34
C THR A 132 -13.26 15.32 5.90
N ALA A 133 -12.52 14.31 5.47
CA ALA A 133 -12.02 14.19 4.11
C ALA A 133 -13.15 13.99 3.08
N GLN A 134 -14.24 13.30 3.43
CA GLN A 134 -15.45 13.26 2.58
C GLN A 134 -16.09 14.63 2.45
N LYS A 135 -16.24 15.37 3.56
CA LYS A 135 -16.87 16.71 3.57
C LYS A 135 -16.07 17.74 2.75
N THR A 136 -14.74 17.65 2.76
CA THR A 136 -13.86 18.58 2.04
C THR A 136 -13.50 18.11 0.62
N GLY A 137 -13.86 16.88 0.24
CA GLY A 137 -13.45 16.27 -1.02
C GLY A 137 -11.99 15.78 -1.06
N ALA A 138 -11.27 15.83 0.06
CA ALA A 138 -9.90 15.31 0.15
C ALA A 138 -9.88 13.79 -0.06
N ILE A 139 -9.14 13.31 -1.05
CA ILE A 139 -8.88 11.89 -1.28
C ILE A 139 -7.59 11.52 -0.55
N ILE A 140 -7.68 10.66 0.45
CA ILE A 140 -6.56 10.23 1.28
C ILE A 140 -6.33 8.74 1.04
N ILE A 141 -5.22 8.36 0.42
CA ILE A 141 -4.87 6.96 0.15
C ILE A 141 -3.58 6.61 0.89
N PRO A 142 -3.68 6.08 2.13
CA PRO A 142 -2.51 5.59 2.83
C PRO A 142 -1.98 4.29 2.21
N SER A 143 -0.73 3.97 2.51
CA SER A 143 -0.11 2.68 2.15
C SER A 143 -0.08 2.42 0.65
N CYS A 144 0.07 3.50 -0.12
CA CYS A 144 0.18 3.53 -1.57
C CYS A 144 1.60 3.13 -2.02
N GLY A 145 2.02 1.93 -1.63
CA GLY A 145 3.32 1.36 -1.95
C GLY A 145 3.32 -0.16 -1.98
N PHE A 146 4.51 -0.75 -2.03
CA PHE A 146 4.67 -2.21 -2.10
C PHE A 146 3.94 -2.97 -0.98
N ASP A 147 3.83 -2.38 0.21
CA ASP A 147 3.21 -3.03 1.38
C ASP A 147 1.71 -3.32 1.22
N SER A 148 1.02 -2.71 0.25
CA SER A 148 -0.43 -2.94 0.04
C SER A 148 -0.87 -2.93 -1.43
N VAL A 149 -0.24 -2.14 -2.29
CA VAL A 149 -0.62 -2.02 -3.72
C VAL A 149 -0.67 -3.38 -4.43
N PRO A 150 0.35 -4.27 -4.35
CA PRO A 150 0.31 -5.54 -5.07
C PRO A 150 -0.87 -6.43 -4.66
N ALA A 151 -1.20 -6.46 -3.37
CA ALA A 151 -2.31 -7.24 -2.83
C ALA A 151 -3.66 -6.66 -3.26
N ASP A 152 -3.84 -5.34 -3.08
CA ASP A 152 -5.09 -4.63 -3.32
C ASP A 152 -5.41 -4.55 -4.82
N ILE A 153 -4.44 -4.21 -5.67
CA ILE A 153 -4.66 -4.12 -7.13
C ILE A 153 -4.88 -5.50 -7.77
N SER A 154 -4.20 -6.54 -7.29
CA SER A 154 -4.39 -7.89 -7.81
C SER A 154 -5.76 -8.45 -7.40
N ALA A 155 -6.22 -8.17 -6.19
CA ALA A 155 -7.58 -8.50 -5.74
C ALA A 155 -8.63 -7.75 -6.57
N PHE A 156 -8.46 -6.44 -6.79
CA PHE A 156 -9.29 -5.66 -7.69
C PHE A 156 -9.37 -6.28 -9.09
N THR A 157 -8.24 -6.66 -9.67
CA THR A 157 -8.18 -7.21 -11.02
C THR A 157 -9.01 -8.48 -11.18
N VAL A 158 -8.85 -9.46 -10.27
CA VAL A 158 -9.60 -10.72 -10.36
C VAL A 158 -11.08 -10.53 -10.05
N VAL A 159 -11.43 -9.66 -9.09
CA VAL A 159 -12.82 -9.33 -8.76
C VAL A 159 -13.50 -8.63 -9.93
N ASN A 160 -12.83 -7.64 -10.53
CA ASN A 160 -13.33 -6.94 -11.70
C ASN A 160 -13.50 -7.89 -12.89
N TYR A 161 -12.58 -8.84 -13.09
CA TYR A 161 -12.73 -9.86 -14.13
C TYR A 161 -13.96 -10.73 -13.89
N ILE A 162 -14.12 -11.29 -12.69
CA ILE A 162 -15.27 -12.14 -12.35
C ILE A 162 -16.59 -11.36 -12.55
N ARG A 163 -16.65 -10.13 -12.07
CA ARG A 163 -17.83 -9.27 -12.23
C ARG A 163 -18.14 -8.99 -13.69
N THR A 164 -17.16 -8.57 -14.48
CA THR A 164 -17.39 -8.06 -15.85
C THR A 164 -17.42 -9.14 -16.93
N LYS A 165 -16.73 -10.26 -16.72
CA LYS A 165 -16.64 -11.37 -17.69
C LYS A 165 -17.49 -12.57 -17.31
N LEU A 166 -17.68 -12.82 -16.02
CA LEU A 166 -18.47 -13.95 -15.53
C LEU A 166 -19.83 -13.51 -14.95
N SER A 167 -20.12 -12.21 -14.93
CA SER A 167 -21.38 -11.63 -14.41
C SER A 167 -21.75 -12.17 -13.03
N SER A 168 -20.76 -12.29 -12.15
CA SER A 168 -20.88 -12.94 -10.85
C SER A 168 -20.22 -12.10 -9.75
N PRO A 169 -20.69 -12.19 -8.48
CA PRO A 169 -19.90 -11.78 -7.33
C PRO A 169 -18.69 -12.71 -7.14
N THR A 170 -17.78 -12.33 -6.24
CA THR A 170 -16.57 -13.12 -5.91
C THR A 170 -16.73 -13.76 -4.54
N ALA A 171 -16.59 -15.08 -4.46
CA ALA A 171 -16.69 -15.82 -3.21
C ALA A 171 -15.37 -15.81 -2.43
N ARG A 172 -14.25 -15.97 -3.12
CA ARG A 172 -12.94 -16.15 -2.48
C ARG A 172 -11.81 -15.60 -3.32
N VAL A 173 -10.82 -15.00 -2.66
CA VAL A 173 -9.54 -14.58 -3.23
C VAL A 173 -8.40 -15.13 -2.38
N ASP A 174 -7.47 -15.84 -3.02
CA ASP A 174 -6.22 -16.30 -2.46
C ASP A 174 -5.06 -15.60 -3.17
N TYR A 175 -4.47 -14.63 -2.47
CA TYR A 175 -3.25 -13.93 -2.88
C TYR A 175 -2.02 -14.70 -2.42
N SER A 176 -1.01 -14.81 -3.29
CA SER A 176 0.26 -15.45 -3.01
C SER A 176 1.40 -14.52 -3.42
N VAL A 177 2.28 -14.19 -2.48
CA VAL A 177 3.65 -13.77 -2.82
C VAL A 177 4.32 -15.01 -3.43
N HIS A 178 4.45 -15.02 -4.76
CA HIS A 178 4.84 -16.22 -5.52
C HIS A 178 6.36 -16.33 -5.60
N GLU A 179 7.01 -15.21 -5.93
CA GLU A 179 8.45 -15.06 -5.96
C GLU A 179 8.80 -13.68 -5.41
N ILE A 180 9.83 -13.63 -4.57
CA ILE A 180 10.48 -12.39 -4.18
C ILE A 180 11.98 -12.63 -4.24
N LYS A 181 12.66 -11.94 -5.15
CA LYS A 181 14.11 -11.91 -5.22
C LYS A 181 14.55 -10.73 -4.37
N GLY A 182 15.36 -11.00 -3.37
CA GLY A 182 15.76 -10.00 -2.37
C GLY A 182 15.57 -10.50 -0.94
N GLY A 183 15.93 -9.65 0.02
CA GLY A 183 15.81 -9.89 1.45
C GLY A 183 14.97 -8.81 2.14
N ILE A 184 14.62 -9.06 3.40
CA ILE A 184 13.90 -8.11 4.26
C ILE A 184 14.85 -6.95 4.59
N SER A 185 14.41 -5.70 4.45
CA SER A 185 15.23 -4.55 4.83
C SER A 185 15.18 -4.28 6.34
N GLY A 186 16.13 -3.49 6.84
CA GLY A 186 16.09 -2.99 8.21
C GLY A 186 14.86 -2.14 8.53
N GLY A 187 14.32 -1.42 7.55
CA GLY A 187 13.11 -0.61 7.72
C GLY A 187 11.92 -1.47 8.12
N THR A 188 11.70 -2.58 7.41
CA THR A 188 10.60 -3.53 7.70
C THR A 188 10.77 -4.17 9.08
N VAL A 189 11.99 -4.52 9.47
CA VAL A 189 12.29 -5.07 10.80
C VAL A 189 12.02 -4.04 11.90
N ASN A 190 12.44 -2.79 11.71
CA ASN A 190 12.20 -1.72 12.67
C ASN A 190 10.70 -1.43 12.85
N SER A 191 9.92 -1.43 11.77
CA SER A 191 8.46 -1.30 11.82
C SER A 191 7.82 -2.43 12.63
N ALA A 192 8.24 -3.68 12.40
CA ALA A 192 7.77 -4.83 13.17
C ALA A 192 8.11 -4.66 14.66
N ILE A 193 9.36 -4.32 15.00
CA ILE A 193 9.79 -4.13 16.39
C ILE A 193 8.94 -3.05 17.08
N ARG A 194 8.68 -1.92 16.41
CA ARG A 194 7.86 -0.84 16.96
C ARG A 194 6.43 -1.29 17.28
N MET A 195 5.82 -2.12 16.44
CA MET A 195 4.49 -2.69 16.75
C MET A 195 4.50 -3.49 18.05
N PHE A 196 5.53 -4.33 18.28
CA PHE A 196 5.65 -5.11 19.51
C PHE A 196 6.13 -4.30 20.73
N ASP A 197 6.79 -3.14 20.53
CA ASP A 197 7.15 -2.20 21.60
C ASP A 197 5.93 -1.47 22.16
N GLN A 198 4.95 -1.16 21.30
CA GLN A 198 3.80 -0.34 21.67
C GLN A 198 2.55 -1.16 22.00
N TYR A 199 2.37 -2.29 21.35
CA TYR A 199 1.15 -3.11 21.48
C TYR A 199 1.50 -4.49 22.03
N SER A 200 0.67 -4.96 22.97
CA SER A 200 0.65 -6.36 23.33
C SER A 200 0.12 -7.21 22.16
N LEU A 201 0.44 -8.52 22.15
CA LEU A 201 -0.01 -9.43 21.11
C LEU A 201 -1.55 -9.46 20.97
N SER A 202 -2.28 -9.41 22.08
CA SER A 202 -3.75 -9.40 22.08
C SER A 202 -4.32 -8.12 21.46
N GLN A 203 -3.71 -6.96 21.75
CA GLN A 203 -4.07 -5.70 21.13
C GLN A 203 -3.77 -5.73 19.62
N LEU A 204 -2.61 -6.23 19.22
CA LEU A 204 -2.23 -6.33 17.82
C LEU A 204 -3.20 -7.23 17.04
N LEU A 205 -3.58 -8.39 17.60
CA LEU A 205 -4.58 -9.27 16.99
C LEU A 205 -5.95 -8.60 16.84
N LYS A 206 -6.35 -7.74 17.78
CA LYS A 206 -7.61 -6.97 17.69
C LYS A 206 -7.53 -5.88 16.63
N LEU A 207 -6.40 -5.16 16.56
CA LEU A 207 -6.17 -4.07 15.61
C LEU A 207 -6.03 -4.59 14.17
N LEU A 208 -5.46 -5.79 14.00
CA LEU A 208 -5.30 -6.48 12.72
C LEU A 208 -6.43 -7.49 12.44
N ALA A 209 -7.58 -7.35 13.11
CA ALA A 209 -8.75 -8.17 12.81
C ALA A 209 -9.19 -7.92 11.35
N PRO A 210 -9.69 -8.93 10.61
CA PRO A 210 -9.86 -8.82 9.15
C PRO A 210 -10.64 -7.61 8.65
N PHE A 211 -11.68 -7.18 9.39
CA PHE A 211 -12.54 -6.06 9.01
C PHE A 211 -12.26 -4.78 9.82
N SER A 212 -11.13 -4.69 10.53
CA SER A 212 -10.84 -3.56 11.44
C SER A 212 -10.84 -2.21 10.72
N LEU A 213 -10.34 -2.16 9.48
CA LEU A 213 -10.35 -0.98 8.64
C LEU A 213 -11.61 -0.87 7.76
N SER A 214 -12.52 -1.84 7.78
CA SER A 214 -13.70 -1.80 6.90
C SER A 214 -14.78 -0.89 7.49
N PRO A 215 -15.46 -0.06 6.68
CA PRO A 215 -16.57 0.77 7.16
C PRO A 215 -17.81 -0.06 7.55
N ARG A 216 -17.86 -1.34 7.17
CA ARG A 216 -19.00 -2.23 7.45
C ARG A 216 -18.55 -3.68 7.62
N HIS A 217 -19.45 -4.54 8.07
CA HIS A 217 -19.23 -5.98 8.18
C HIS A 217 -20.08 -6.76 7.16
N PRO A 218 -19.60 -7.91 6.65
CA PRO A 218 -20.31 -8.67 5.62
C PRO A 218 -21.54 -9.39 6.18
N LYS A 219 -22.60 -9.46 5.38
CA LYS A 219 -23.82 -10.25 5.64
C LYS A 219 -23.78 -11.54 4.81
N ARG A 220 -22.95 -12.47 5.26
CA ARG A 220 -22.67 -13.72 4.53
C ARG A 220 -23.87 -14.66 4.51
N SER A 221 -24.14 -15.27 3.35
CA SER A 221 -25.13 -16.34 3.20
C SER A 221 -24.54 -17.73 3.45
N HIS A 222 -23.20 -17.88 3.39
CA HIS A 222 -22.53 -19.16 3.56
C HIS A 222 -21.48 -19.14 4.68
N PRO A 223 -21.36 -20.23 5.46
CA PRO A 223 -20.29 -20.36 6.44
C PRO A 223 -18.94 -20.50 5.73
N GLN A 224 -17.92 -19.84 6.28
CA GLN A 224 -16.57 -19.97 5.74
C GLN A 224 -16.02 -21.36 5.96
N LYS A 225 -15.31 -21.89 4.95
CA LYS A 225 -14.65 -23.18 5.05
C LYS A 225 -13.53 -23.11 6.08
N LYS A 226 -13.69 -23.84 7.19
CA LYS A 226 -12.64 -23.97 8.20
C LYS A 226 -11.42 -24.68 7.62
N LEU A 227 -10.25 -24.28 8.09
CA LEU A 227 -8.99 -24.97 7.80
C LEU A 227 -9.02 -26.38 8.40
N SER A 228 -8.39 -27.36 7.74
CA SER A 228 -8.27 -28.71 8.29
C SER A 228 -7.32 -28.71 9.49
N LEU A 229 -7.49 -29.65 10.42
CA LEU A 229 -6.67 -29.75 11.63
C LEU A 229 -5.16 -29.85 11.30
N LEU A 230 -4.80 -30.64 10.27
CA LEU A 230 -3.42 -30.75 9.79
C LEU A 230 -2.86 -29.41 9.30
N SER A 231 -3.68 -28.62 8.61
CA SER A 231 -3.26 -27.29 8.15
C SER A 231 -3.13 -26.27 9.29
N GLN A 232 -3.85 -26.47 10.39
CA GLN A 232 -3.75 -25.62 11.58
C GLN A 232 -2.52 -25.95 12.42
N ILE A 233 -2.21 -27.24 12.60
CA ILE A 233 -1.10 -27.71 13.45
C ILE A 233 0.25 -27.63 12.72
N PHE A 234 0.30 -28.01 11.46
CA PHE A 234 1.56 -28.15 10.71
C PHE A 234 1.74 -27.09 9.61
N GLY A 235 0.77 -26.20 9.42
CA GLY A 235 0.80 -25.21 8.35
C GLY A 235 0.72 -25.81 6.93
N LEU A 236 0.42 -27.10 6.79
CA LEU A 236 0.32 -27.78 5.50
C LEU A 236 -0.87 -27.25 4.70
N ARG A 237 -0.60 -26.40 3.71
CA ARG A 237 -1.61 -25.84 2.82
C ARG A 237 -1.17 -25.98 1.37
N LYS A 238 -1.91 -26.76 0.58
CA LYS A 238 -1.76 -26.84 -0.87
C LYS A 238 -2.98 -26.20 -1.51
N MET A 239 -2.76 -25.23 -2.39
CA MET A 239 -3.81 -24.56 -3.12
C MET A 239 -3.74 -24.93 -4.60
N PRO A 240 -4.86 -25.23 -5.25
CA PRO A 240 -4.89 -25.48 -6.68
C PRO A 240 -4.19 -24.34 -7.43
N ARG A 241 -3.25 -24.67 -8.33
CA ARG A 241 -2.58 -23.75 -9.26
C ARG A 241 -1.67 -22.66 -8.64
N LEU A 242 -1.74 -22.47 -7.32
CA LEU A 242 -0.77 -21.67 -6.54
C LEU A 242 0.30 -22.57 -5.88
N GLY A 243 -0.04 -23.83 -5.59
CA GLY A 243 0.82 -24.86 -4.99
C GLY A 243 0.93 -24.77 -3.46
N TRP A 244 2.08 -25.14 -2.88
CA TRP A 244 2.27 -25.12 -1.43
C TRP A 244 2.41 -23.70 -0.87
N MET A 245 1.72 -23.45 0.23
CA MET A 245 1.56 -22.14 0.87
C MET A 245 1.99 -22.17 2.32
N GLY A 246 2.76 -21.16 2.72
CA GLY A 246 3.04 -20.79 4.09
C GLY A 246 2.26 -19.56 4.53
N VAL A 247 2.33 -19.25 5.83
CA VAL A 247 1.81 -18.01 6.39
C VAL A 247 2.59 -16.82 5.81
N ASN A 248 1.89 -15.81 5.30
CA ASN A 248 2.49 -14.53 4.94
C ASN A 248 2.45 -13.61 6.18
N PRO A 249 3.60 -13.11 6.69
CA PRO A 249 3.61 -12.14 7.79
C PRO A 249 2.79 -10.88 7.49
N GLN A 250 2.82 -10.40 6.25
CA GLN A 250 2.04 -9.23 5.81
C GLN A 250 0.54 -9.54 5.66
N GLY A 251 0.16 -10.82 5.62
CA GLY A 251 -1.19 -11.22 5.26
C GLY A 251 -2.30 -10.76 6.22
N LEU A 252 -1.96 -10.45 7.47
CA LEU A 252 -2.90 -9.83 8.42
C LEU A 252 -3.18 -8.37 8.06
N VAL A 253 -2.15 -7.64 7.63
CA VAL A 253 -2.25 -6.26 7.17
C VAL A 253 -3.01 -6.22 5.85
N ASP A 254 -2.64 -7.06 4.87
CA ASP A 254 -3.33 -7.15 3.58
C ASP A 254 -4.84 -7.38 3.77
N LYS A 255 -5.21 -8.30 4.66
CA LYS A 255 -6.63 -8.56 4.99
C LYS A 255 -7.37 -7.31 5.42
N CYS A 256 -6.76 -6.45 6.23
CA CYS A 256 -7.38 -5.22 6.69
C CYS A 256 -7.67 -4.26 5.52
N TYR A 257 -6.68 -4.06 4.63
CA TYR A 257 -6.85 -3.18 3.46
C TYR A 257 -7.84 -3.72 2.45
N ILE A 258 -7.74 -5.00 2.08
CA ILE A 258 -8.64 -5.58 1.07
C ILE A 258 -10.08 -5.60 1.58
N ASN A 259 -10.32 -5.87 2.86
CA ASN A 259 -11.68 -5.79 3.42
C ASN A 259 -12.16 -4.34 3.57
N ARG A 260 -11.26 -3.34 3.66
CA ARG A 260 -11.65 -1.94 3.51
C ARG A 260 -12.08 -1.65 2.06
N SER A 261 -11.31 -2.10 1.07
CA SER A 261 -11.67 -1.98 -0.35
C SER A 261 -13.03 -2.60 -0.65
N TRP A 262 -13.29 -3.81 -0.12
CA TRP A 262 -14.60 -4.47 -0.17
C TRP A 262 -15.70 -3.59 0.44
N GLY A 263 -15.48 -3.04 1.63
CA GLY A 263 -16.48 -2.25 2.36
C GLY A 263 -16.71 -0.86 1.77
N LEU A 264 -15.75 -0.28 1.06
CA LEU A 264 -15.89 0.98 0.33
C LEU A 264 -16.64 0.79 -1.00
N ALA A 265 -16.40 -0.33 -1.71
CA ALA A 265 -17.01 -0.63 -3.00
C ALA A 265 -18.39 -1.31 -2.91
N ALA A 266 -18.71 -1.86 -1.73
CA ALA A 266 -20.02 -2.14 -1.18
C ALA A 266 -21.27 -1.73 -1.99
N ASP A 267 -21.50 -0.42 -2.06
CA ASP A 267 -22.74 0.18 -2.57
C ASP A 267 -22.61 0.59 -4.05
N SER A 268 -21.48 0.26 -4.67
CA SER A 268 -21.20 0.52 -6.09
C SER A 268 -21.57 -0.70 -6.92
N GLU A 269 -22.59 -0.57 -7.78
CA GLU A 269 -23.00 -1.63 -8.70
C GLU A 269 -21.86 -2.06 -9.64
N THR A 270 -20.95 -1.13 -9.95
CA THR A 270 -19.86 -1.34 -10.90
C THR A 270 -18.54 -1.74 -10.23
N GLU A 271 -18.43 -1.69 -8.91
CA GLU A 271 -17.18 -1.96 -8.17
C GLU A 271 -17.33 -3.00 -7.07
N THR A 272 -18.55 -3.42 -6.73
CA THR A 272 -18.82 -4.39 -5.66
C THR A 272 -18.12 -5.74 -5.85
N TYR A 273 -17.81 -6.37 -4.72
CA TYR A 273 -17.10 -7.63 -4.59
C TYR A 273 -18.05 -8.81 -4.30
N GLY A 274 -19.19 -8.54 -3.63
CA GLY A 274 -20.13 -9.54 -3.11
C GLY A 274 -20.05 -9.75 -1.60
N GLU A 275 -21.16 -10.08 -0.96
CA GLU A 275 -21.26 -10.27 0.50
C GLU A 275 -20.54 -11.52 1.02
N ASN A 276 -20.36 -12.54 0.17
CA ASN A 276 -19.65 -13.77 0.53
C ASN A 276 -18.13 -13.68 0.36
N PHE A 277 -17.62 -12.52 -0.06
CA PHE A 277 -16.20 -12.30 -0.31
C PHE A 277 -15.33 -12.68 0.90
N ASP A 278 -14.28 -13.45 0.62
CA ASP A 278 -13.30 -13.90 1.59
C ASP A 278 -11.89 -13.79 1.01
N TYR A 279 -11.03 -13.03 1.68
CA TYR A 279 -9.66 -12.78 1.24
C TYR A 279 -8.65 -13.50 2.13
N HIS A 280 -7.66 -14.12 1.49
CA HIS A 280 -6.50 -14.70 2.14
C HIS A 280 -5.21 -14.33 1.43
N ALA A 281 -4.15 -14.17 2.22
CA ALA A 281 -2.82 -13.85 1.74
C ALA A 281 -1.81 -14.88 2.24
N TRP A 282 -1.01 -15.38 1.32
CA TRP A 282 -0.10 -16.51 1.50
C TRP A 282 1.28 -16.22 0.93
N MET A 283 2.27 -16.99 1.37
CA MET A 283 3.59 -16.99 0.78
C MET A 283 3.85 -18.35 0.15
N ARG A 284 4.33 -18.39 -1.10
CA ARG A 284 4.64 -19.66 -1.75
C ARG A 284 5.87 -20.30 -1.11
N VAL A 285 5.76 -21.60 -0.85
CA VAL A 285 6.89 -22.44 -0.43
C VAL A 285 7.11 -23.57 -1.43
N PRO A 286 8.36 -24.08 -1.57
CA PRO A 286 8.68 -25.09 -2.59
C PRO A 286 7.92 -26.42 -2.46
N GLY A 287 7.56 -26.83 -1.24
CA GLY A 287 7.03 -28.17 -0.97
C GLY A 287 6.39 -28.31 0.41
N PRO A 288 5.89 -29.51 0.75
CA PRO A 288 5.25 -29.76 2.03
C PRO A 288 6.22 -29.65 3.20
N VAL A 289 7.45 -30.16 3.07
CA VAL A 289 8.47 -30.11 4.13
C VAL A 289 8.84 -28.65 4.43
N SER A 290 9.06 -27.84 3.40
CA SER A 290 9.34 -26.41 3.59
C SER A 290 8.15 -25.64 4.14
N ALA A 291 6.90 -26.05 3.86
CA ALA A 291 5.72 -25.48 4.51
C ALA A 291 5.71 -25.71 6.03
N VAL A 292 6.05 -26.93 6.47
CA VAL A 292 6.14 -27.28 7.90
C VAL A 292 7.26 -26.49 8.58
N ILE A 293 8.46 -26.48 7.98
CA ILE A 293 9.60 -25.69 8.50
C ILE A 293 9.21 -24.22 8.62
N TRP A 294 8.65 -23.64 7.56
CA TRP A 294 8.22 -22.25 7.55
C TRP A 294 7.18 -21.96 8.64
N HIS A 295 6.21 -22.85 8.84
CA HIS A 295 5.18 -22.69 9.87
C HIS A 295 5.79 -22.57 11.27
N PHE A 296 6.66 -23.51 11.66
CA PHE A 296 7.31 -23.46 12.97
C PHE A 296 8.32 -22.32 13.09
N THR A 297 9.00 -21.94 12.01
CA THR A 297 9.86 -20.74 11.97
C THR A 297 9.06 -19.47 12.24
N MET A 298 7.89 -19.31 11.62
CA MET A 298 7.03 -18.12 11.85
C MET A 298 6.46 -18.09 13.27
N LEU A 299 6.04 -19.24 13.82
CA LEU A 299 5.60 -19.32 15.22
C LEU A 299 6.74 -18.95 16.19
N THR A 300 7.94 -19.48 15.94
CA THR A 300 9.12 -19.19 16.76
C THR A 300 9.50 -17.72 16.66
N ALA A 301 9.52 -17.15 15.44
CA ALA A 301 9.81 -15.74 15.23
C ALA A 301 8.80 -14.85 15.98
N MET A 302 7.50 -15.12 15.85
CA MET A 302 6.45 -14.41 16.57
C MET A 302 6.64 -14.47 18.09
N PHE A 303 6.98 -15.65 18.62
CA PHE A 303 7.29 -15.83 20.04
C PHE A 303 8.53 -15.01 20.46
N LEU A 304 9.61 -15.07 19.69
CA LEU A 304 10.83 -14.31 19.96
C LEU A 304 10.59 -12.79 19.92
N PHE A 305 9.76 -12.28 18.99
CA PHE A 305 9.40 -10.87 18.95
C PHE A 305 8.63 -10.40 20.20
N CYS A 306 7.93 -11.30 20.88
CA CYS A 306 7.27 -10.97 22.16
C CYS A 306 8.30 -10.75 23.29
N ILE A 307 9.54 -11.24 23.15
CA ILE A 307 10.60 -11.18 24.18
C ILE A 307 11.39 -9.86 24.05
N PRO A 308 11.34 -8.94 25.02
CA PRO A 308 12.01 -7.64 24.91
C PRO A 308 13.54 -7.70 24.70
N PRO A 309 14.32 -8.57 25.41
CA PRO A 309 15.75 -8.72 25.16
C PRO A 309 16.11 -9.07 23.71
N PHE A 310 15.30 -9.92 23.07
CA PHE A 310 15.51 -10.31 21.67
C PHE A 310 15.33 -9.12 20.73
N ARG A 311 14.28 -8.31 20.94
CA ARG A 311 14.07 -7.07 20.18
C ARG A 311 15.22 -6.09 20.33
N LEU A 312 15.75 -5.91 21.54
CA LEU A 312 16.89 -5.04 21.80
C LEU A 312 18.16 -5.51 21.08
N LEU A 313 18.38 -6.82 21.02
CA LEU A 313 19.49 -7.40 20.27
C LEU A 313 19.36 -7.12 18.77
N ILE A 314 18.17 -7.31 18.19
CA ILE A 314 17.94 -7.00 16.77
C ILE A 314 18.15 -5.50 16.50
N LYS A 315 17.66 -4.60 17.36
CA LYS A 315 17.87 -3.15 17.19
C LYS A 315 19.34 -2.76 17.12
N LYS A 316 20.24 -3.47 17.82
CA LYS A 316 21.69 -3.22 17.77
C LYS A 316 22.34 -3.63 16.44
N VAL A 317 21.72 -4.56 15.72
CA VAL A 317 22.24 -5.11 14.45
C VAL A 317 21.49 -4.54 13.23
N ALA A 318 20.27 -4.03 13.43
CA ALA A 318 19.42 -3.46 12.39
C ALA A 318 19.96 -2.11 11.86
N PHE A 319 19.67 -1.82 10.60
CA PHE A 319 20.05 -0.60 9.91
C PHE A 319 19.60 0.67 10.66
N LYS A 320 20.40 1.73 10.59
CA LYS A 320 20.02 3.05 11.12
C LYS A 320 18.77 3.56 10.40
N GLN A 321 17.92 4.25 11.14
CA GLN A 321 16.69 4.84 10.61
C GLN A 321 17.02 5.83 9.48
N GLY A 322 16.39 5.65 8.32
CA GLY A 322 16.60 6.49 7.14
C GLY A 322 17.55 5.90 6.09
N ASP A 323 18.30 4.83 6.43
CA ASP A 323 19.08 4.06 5.47
C ASP A 323 18.20 2.95 4.87
N GLY A 324 18.07 2.93 3.54
CA GLY A 324 17.48 1.80 2.82
C GLY A 324 18.55 0.90 2.22
N PRO A 325 18.16 -0.21 1.58
CA PRO A 325 19.13 -1.13 0.98
C PRO A 325 20.00 -0.44 -0.07
N SER A 326 21.23 -0.94 -0.24
CA SER A 326 22.16 -0.42 -1.25
C SER A 326 21.62 -0.63 -2.67
N LEU A 327 22.08 0.19 -3.63
CA LEU A 327 21.67 0.09 -5.03
C LEU A 327 21.96 -1.31 -5.62
N GLY A 328 23.17 -1.84 -5.40
CA GLY A 328 23.54 -3.17 -5.91
C GLY A 328 22.75 -4.34 -5.30
N PHE A 329 22.12 -4.16 -4.13
CA PHE A 329 21.15 -5.12 -3.62
C PHE A 329 19.81 -5.00 -4.36
N ARG A 330 19.34 -3.77 -4.56
CA ARG A 330 18.06 -3.46 -5.22
C ARG A 330 18.01 -3.89 -6.69
N GLU A 331 19.10 -3.71 -7.44
CA GLU A 331 19.16 -4.11 -8.85
C GLU A 331 18.92 -5.61 -9.08
N LYS A 332 19.09 -6.43 -8.04
CA LYS A 332 18.84 -7.88 -8.07
C LYS A 332 17.45 -8.26 -7.57
N CYS A 333 16.68 -7.28 -7.09
CA CYS A 333 15.39 -7.52 -6.46
C CYS A 333 14.25 -7.37 -7.46
N SER A 334 13.31 -8.30 -7.40
CA SER A 334 12.08 -8.30 -8.19
C SER A 334 11.03 -9.12 -7.46
N PHE A 335 9.77 -9.00 -7.86
CA PHE A 335 8.72 -9.80 -7.26
C PHE A 335 7.63 -10.21 -8.24
N VAL A 336 7.02 -11.35 -7.94
CA VAL A 336 5.86 -11.89 -8.64
C VAL A 336 4.82 -12.25 -7.60
N VAL A 337 3.60 -11.75 -7.80
CA VAL A 337 2.45 -12.13 -6.99
C VAL A 337 1.43 -12.83 -7.88
N ARG A 338 0.81 -13.88 -7.35
CA ARG A 338 -0.23 -14.65 -8.05
C ARG A 338 -1.48 -14.65 -7.21
N THR A 339 -2.59 -14.27 -7.81
CA THR A 339 -3.87 -14.15 -7.13
C THR A 339 -4.87 -15.05 -7.80
N SER A 340 -5.45 -15.99 -7.05
CA SER A 340 -6.54 -16.82 -7.53
C SER A 340 -7.86 -16.35 -6.94
N ALA A 341 -8.91 -16.30 -7.75
CA ALA A 341 -10.26 -16.00 -7.29
C ALA A 341 -11.26 -17.04 -7.77
N ILE A 342 -12.33 -17.20 -7.00
CA ILE A 342 -13.45 -18.10 -7.30
C ILE A 342 -14.73 -17.27 -7.37
N ALA A 343 -15.48 -17.41 -8.46
CA ALA A 343 -16.78 -16.79 -8.64
C ALA A 343 -17.81 -17.35 -7.65
N ASP A 344 -18.65 -16.48 -7.08
CA ASP A 344 -19.78 -16.84 -6.23
C ASP A 344 -20.99 -17.24 -7.08
N ASN A 345 -20.85 -18.36 -7.80
CA ASN A 345 -21.90 -18.94 -8.63
C ASN A 345 -21.86 -20.47 -8.58
N THR A 346 -22.88 -21.12 -9.16
CA THR A 346 -23.01 -22.59 -9.15
C THR A 346 -21.90 -23.32 -9.89
N LYS A 347 -21.21 -22.65 -10.83
CA LYS A 347 -20.09 -23.21 -11.59
C LYS A 347 -18.76 -23.14 -10.85
N GLY A 348 -18.62 -22.24 -9.87
CA GLY A 348 -17.39 -22.06 -9.10
C GLY A 348 -16.18 -21.73 -9.98
N GLN A 349 -16.39 -20.97 -11.06
CA GLN A 349 -15.34 -20.66 -12.04
C GLN A 349 -14.14 -19.98 -11.39
N GLN A 350 -12.94 -20.40 -11.79
CA GLN A 350 -11.69 -19.93 -11.21
C GLN A 350 -10.95 -18.99 -12.18
N VAL A 351 -10.49 -17.86 -11.64
CA VAL A 351 -9.67 -16.87 -12.34
C VAL A 351 -8.31 -16.79 -11.65
N ILE A 352 -7.24 -16.62 -12.42
CA ILE A 352 -5.89 -16.38 -11.91
C ILE A 352 -5.32 -15.12 -12.55
N ALA A 353 -4.80 -14.22 -11.72
CA ALA A 353 -3.99 -13.09 -12.12
C ALA A 353 -2.53 -13.28 -11.68
N ASN A 354 -1.59 -12.89 -12.54
CA ASN A 354 -0.16 -12.77 -12.22
C ASN A 354 0.26 -11.32 -12.39
N LEU A 355 0.80 -10.73 -11.33
CA LEU A 355 1.47 -9.42 -11.38
C LEU A 355 2.97 -9.65 -11.24
N THR A 356 3.71 -9.31 -12.30
CA THR A 356 5.17 -9.38 -12.35
C THR A 356 5.75 -7.98 -12.33
N VAL A 357 6.71 -7.72 -11.44
CA VAL A 357 7.38 -6.43 -11.32
C VAL A 357 8.89 -6.65 -11.32
N GLY A 358 9.57 -6.07 -12.30
CA GLY A 358 11.01 -6.25 -12.55
C GLY A 358 11.93 -5.33 -11.74
N ILE A 359 11.38 -4.46 -10.90
CA ILE A 359 12.11 -3.54 -10.04
C ILE A 359 11.90 -3.89 -8.57
N ASP A 360 12.77 -3.39 -7.70
CA ASP A 360 12.70 -3.67 -6.28
C ASP A 360 11.48 -3.00 -5.59
N PRO A 361 11.01 -3.55 -4.46
CA PRO A 361 9.91 -3.00 -3.67
C PRO A 361 9.97 -1.50 -3.33
N TYR A 362 11.16 -0.93 -3.10
CA TYR A 362 11.31 0.48 -2.75
C TYR A 362 11.16 1.38 -3.97
N THR A 363 11.78 1.02 -5.09
CA THR A 363 11.54 1.73 -6.36
C THR A 363 10.08 1.62 -6.76
N PHE A 364 9.48 0.43 -6.65
CA PHE A 364 8.06 0.22 -6.93
C PHE A 364 7.16 1.09 -6.05
N THR A 365 7.52 1.30 -4.78
CA THR A 365 6.81 2.24 -3.90
C THR A 365 6.90 3.68 -4.40
N GLY A 366 8.07 4.13 -4.83
CA GLY A 366 8.25 5.45 -5.45
C GLY A 366 7.40 5.64 -6.71
N VAL A 367 7.31 4.60 -7.55
CA VAL A 367 6.44 4.55 -8.73
C VAL A 367 4.96 4.66 -8.33
N CYS A 368 4.51 3.85 -7.37
CA CYS A 368 3.12 3.86 -6.89
C CYS A 368 2.69 5.25 -6.42
N LEU A 369 3.51 5.89 -5.58
CA LEU A 369 3.24 7.22 -5.05
C LEU A 369 3.19 8.28 -6.18
N GLY A 370 4.15 8.26 -7.10
CA GLY A 370 4.21 9.22 -8.20
C GLY A 370 3.05 9.07 -9.19
N GLU A 371 2.74 7.84 -9.61
CA GLU A 371 1.64 7.58 -10.54
C GLU A 371 0.27 7.87 -9.92
N ALA A 372 0.08 7.50 -8.65
CA ALA A 372 -1.15 7.85 -7.91
C ALA A 372 -1.30 9.36 -7.77
N ALA A 373 -0.20 10.08 -7.49
CA ALA A 373 -0.25 11.54 -7.35
C ALA A 373 -0.57 12.22 -8.68
N LEU A 374 0.02 11.76 -9.80
CA LEU A 374 -0.31 12.28 -11.12
C LEU A 374 -1.81 12.08 -11.40
N LEU A 375 -2.30 10.86 -11.18
CA LEU A 375 -3.70 10.50 -11.39
C LEU A 375 -4.64 11.40 -10.57
N LEU A 376 -4.40 11.50 -9.27
CA LEU A 376 -5.20 12.34 -8.38
C LEU A 376 -5.04 13.84 -8.67
N SER A 377 -3.96 14.30 -9.29
CA SER A 377 -3.76 15.73 -9.58
C SER A 377 -4.46 16.21 -10.86
N ARG A 378 -4.67 15.32 -11.83
CA ARG A 378 -5.14 15.66 -13.19
C ARG A 378 -6.41 14.93 -13.65
N ASP A 379 -6.71 13.75 -13.13
CA ASP A 379 -7.90 12.98 -13.54
C ASP A 379 -9.14 13.41 -12.73
N THR A 380 -9.89 14.37 -13.29
CA THR A 380 -11.13 14.89 -12.70
C THR A 380 -12.24 13.84 -12.63
N SER A 381 -12.22 12.83 -13.51
CA SER A 381 -13.21 11.76 -13.51
C SER A 381 -13.03 10.84 -12.29
N ILE A 382 -11.78 10.52 -11.95
CA ILE A 382 -11.45 9.75 -10.75
C ILE A 382 -11.75 10.57 -9.49
N GLN A 383 -11.39 11.85 -9.46
CA GLN A 383 -11.72 12.71 -8.32
C GLN A 383 -13.23 12.74 -8.05
N ALA A 384 -14.04 12.94 -9.09
CA ALA A 384 -15.50 12.96 -9.00
C ALA A 384 -16.09 11.62 -8.55
N ARG A 385 -15.51 10.49 -8.99
CA ARG A 385 -15.95 9.16 -8.58
C ARG A 385 -15.63 8.86 -7.11
N LEU A 386 -14.45 9.26 -6.64
CA LEU A 386 -13.96 8.91 -5.30
C LEU A 386 -14.60 9.73 -4.17
N LYS A 387 -15.08 10.95 -4.44
CA LYS A 387 -15.86 11.80 -3.51
C LYS A 387 -15.21 12.06 -2.13
N GLY A 388 -13.89 11.89 -2.02
CA GLY A 388 -13.13 12.11 -0.80
C GLY A 388 -13.27 11.01 0.25
N GLY A 389 -12.49 11.16 1.33
CA GLY A 389 -12.38 10.19 2.42
C GLY A 389 -11.01 9.52 2.48
N VAL A 390 -10.81 8.74 3.55
CA VAL A 390 -9.67 7.79 3.62
C VAL A 390 -10.02 6.54 2.81
N LEU A 391 -9.33 6.27 1.70
CA LEU A 391 -9.65 5.24 0.72
C LEU A 391 -8.51 4.22 0.59
N THR A 392 -8.62 3.29 -0.35
CA THR A 392 -7.60 2.30 -0.68
C THR A 392 -7.15 2.42 -2.13
N THR A 393 -6.02 1.81 -2.47
CA THR A 393 -5.41 1.95 -3.81
C THR A 393 -6.26 1.34 -4.91
N SER A 394 -7.00 0.26 -4.63
CA SER A 394 -7.94 -0.35 -5.56
C SER A 394 -9.09 0.57 -5.94
N MET A 395 -9.41 1.58 -5.14
CA MET A 395 -10.43 2.57 -5.49
C MET A 395 -10.02 3.38 -6.72
N MET A 396 -8.73 3.53 -7.02
CA MET A 396 -8.29 4.17 -8.28
C MET A 396 -8.49 3.27 -9.52
N GLY A 397 -8.77 1.98 -9.31
CA GLY A 397 -9.24 1.04 -10.31
C GLY A 397 -8.26 0.79 -11.47
N LYS A 398 -8.81 0.55 -12.66
CA LYS A 398 -8.06 0.14 -13.85
C LYS A 398 -7.04 1.19 -14.30
N THR A 399 -7.37 2.47 -14.20
CA THR A 399 -6.47 3.56 -14.63
C THR A 399 -5.17 3.58 -13.83
N PHE A 400 -5.23 3.26 -12.53
CA PHE A 400 -4.01 3.13 -11.72
C PHE A 400 -3.19 1.90 -12.12
N LEU A 401 -3.84 0.75 -12.35
CA LEU A 401 -3.16 -0.44 -12.86
C LEU A 401 -2.44 -0.17 -14.19
N GLU A 402 -3.11 0.47 -15.16
CA GLU A 402 -2.50 0.87 -16.44
C GLU A 402 -1.29 1.79 -16.25
N SER A 403 -1.32 2.64 -15.21
CA SER A 403 -0.20 3.52 -14.85
C SER A 403 0.99 2.75 -14.30
N LEU A 404 0.75 1.70 -13.51
CA LEU A 404 1.80 0.78 -13.09
C LEU A 404 2.36 -0.02 -14.27
N GLU A 405 1.52 -0.44 -15.21
CA GLU A 405 1.94 -1.19 -16.40
C GLU A 405 2.84 -0.39 -17.33
N ARG A 406 2.53 0.91 -17.53
CA ARG A 406 3.44 1.84 -18.24
C ARG A 406 4.82 1.94 -17.60
N ASN A 407 4.94 1.59 -16.32
CA ASN A 407 6.17 1.63 -15.55
C ASN A 407 6.75 0.23 -15.28
N GLY A 408 6.45 -0.74 -16.13
CA GLY A 408 7.11 -2.05 -16.15
C GLY A 408 6.49 -3.11 -15.26
N ALA A 409 5.36 -2.82 -14.60
CA ALA A 409 4.51 -3.88 -14.07
C ALA A 409 3.83 -4.63 -15.22
N LYS A 410 3.56 -5.92 -15.03
CA LYS A 410 2.81 -6.72 -16.02
C LYS A 410 1.71 -7.49 -15.31
N MET A 411 0.45 -7.18 -15.61
CA MET A 411 -0.70 -7.92 -15.09
C MET A 411 -1.29 -8.84 -16.16
N GLU A 412 -1.23 -10.14 -15.92
CA GLU A 412 -1.83 -11.16 -16.79
C GLU A 412 -3.00 -11.83 -16.08
N VAL A 413 -4.17 -11.88 -16.71
CA VAL A 413 -5.38 -12.51 -16.15
C VAL A 413 -5.86 -13.60 -17.07
N LYS A 414 -6.17 -14.77 -16.50
CA LYS A 414 -6.74 -15.90 -17.25
C LYS A 414 -7.82 -16.60 -16.45
N GLU A 415 -8.92 -16.93 -17.12
CA GLU A 415 -9.84 -17.96 -16.65
C GLU A 415 -9.14 -19.30 -16.74
N VAL A 416 -9.43 -20.18 -15.79
CA VAL A 416 -8.78 -21.46 -15.75
C VAL A 416 -9.80 -22.58 -15.83
N VAL A 417 -9.93 -23.08 -17.07
CA VAL A 417 -10.79 -24.19 -17.49
C VAL A 417 -10.54 -25.44 -16.67
#